data_AF-A0A920F2B1-F1
#
_entry.id   AF-A0A920F2B1-F1
#
_cell.length_a   1.000
_cell.length_b   1.000
_cell.length_c   1.000
_cell.angle_alpha   90.00
_cell.angle_beta   90.00
_cell.angle_gamma   90.00
#
_symmetry.space_group_name_H-M   'P 1'
#
loop_
_entity.id
_entity.type
_entity.pdbx_description
1 polymer ?
#
loop_
_entity_poly.entity_id
_entity_poly.type
_entity_poly.pdbx_seq_one_letter_code
_entity_poly.pdbx_strand_id
1 'polypeptide(L)'
;MVGVNSRLDSLQAVVLDEKLKLLDYYNERRKWAAIRYTQLFAGHDNIITPKVVRDCQSHVFHQYTLRVIDTNRDELVKHLQQKGIPCGVYYPIPLHAQKAYRSDRIRRMILQYQSIGERGDFTADALRA
;
A
#
# COMPACT_ATOMS: atom_id res chain seq x y z
N MET A 1 -26.75 0.11 11.56
CA MET A 1 -26.88 0.53 10.16
C MET A 1 -27.83 -0.46 9.51
N VAL A 2 -29.01 0.00 9.10
CA VAL A 2 -29.93 -0.80 8.29
C VAL A 2 -29.35 -0.83 6.86
N GLY A 3 -29.48 -1.95 6.15
CA GLY A 3 -28.71 -2.25 4.92
C GLY A 3 -28.66 -1.13 3.88
N VAL A 4 -27.54 -1.07 3.16
CA VAL A 4 -27.30 -0.10 2.08
C VAL A 4 -27.42 -0.78 0.71
N ASN A 5 -27.96 -0.09 -0.28
CA ASN A 5 -27.98 -0.57 -1.66
C ASN A 5 -26.64 -0.25 -2.34
N SER A 6 -25.82 -1.27 -2.57
CA SER A 6 -24.48 -1.16 -3.16
C SER A 6 -24.37 -1.85 -4.53
N ARG A 7 -25.44 -1.82 -5.33
CA ARG A 7 -25.43 -2.41 -6.68
C ARG A 7 -24.49 -1.63 -7.62
N LEU A 8 -23.75 -2.38 -8.42
CA LEU A 8 -22.99 -1.87 -9.57
C LEU A 8 -23.98 -1.52 -10.70
N ASP A 9 -23.90 -0.33 -11.27
CA ASP A 9 -24.76 0.06 -12.39
C ASP A 9 -24.24 -0.49 -13.73
N SER A 10 -25.13 -0.54 -14.73
CA SER A 10 -24.82 -1.14 -16.04
C SER A 10 -23.71 -0.41 -16.80
N LEU A 11 -23.58 0.92 -16.64
CA LEU A 11 -22.51 1.67 -17.31
C LEU A 11 -21.16 1.31 -16.70
N GLN A 12 -21.07 1.27 -15.37
CA GLN A 12 -19.86 0.81 -14.67
C GLN A 12 -19.53 -0.64 -15.02
N ALA A 13 -20.53 -1.52 -15.14
CA ALA A 13 -20.34 -2.91 -15.52
C ALA A 13 -19.74 -3.05 -16.93
N VAL A 14 -20.22 -2.27 -17.91
CA VAL A 14 -19.68 -2.29 -19.28
C VAL A 14 -18.22 -1.81 -19.31
N VAL A 15 -17.89 -0.74 -18.59
CA VAL A 15 -16.49 -0.26 -18.49
C VAL A 15 -15.61 -1.30 -17.79
N LEU A 16 -16.11 -1.94 -16.74
CA LEU A 16 -15.37 -2.97 -16.03
C LEU A 16 -15.13 -4.21 -16.91
N ASP A 17 -16.13 -4.65 -17.69
CA ASP A 17 -16.03 -5.79 -18.61
C ASP A 17 -14.87 -5.61 -19.60
N GLU A 18 -14.79 -4.44 -20.25
CA GLU A 18 -13.68 -4.14 -21.16
C GLU A 18 -12.32 -4.07 -20.45
N LYS A 19 -12.26 -3.52 -19.24
CA LYS A 19 -11.02 -3.47 -18.46
C LYS A 19 -10.55 -4.85 -17.97
N LEU A 20 -11.48 -5.75 -17.66
CA LEU A 20 -11.17 -7.10 -17.21
C LEU A 20 -10.53 -7.94 -18.31
N LYS A 21 -10.92 -7.75 -19.58
CA LYS A 21 -10.26 -8.39 -20.74
C LYS A 21 -8.77 -8.03 -20.85
N LEU A 22 -8.38 -6.87 -20.33
CA LEU A 22 -7.00 -6.35 -20.34
C LEU A 22 -6.26 -6.58 -19.02
N LEU A 23 -6.87 -7.23 -18.04
CA LEU A 23 -6.32 -7.35 -16.68
C LEU A 23 -4.95 -8.04 -16.68
N ASP A 24 -4.83 -9.16 -17.39
CA ASP A 24 -3.57 -9.90 -17.46
C ASP A 24 -2.47 -9.09 -18.13
N TYR A 25 -2.78 -8.40 -19.23
CA TYR A 25 -1.85 -7.48 -19.87
C TYR A 25 -1.36 -6.39 -18.89
N TYR A 26 -2.27 -5.74 -18.15
CA TYR A 26 -1.87 -4.73 -17.17
C TYR A 26 -1.03 -5.30 -16.03
N ASN A 27 -1.37 -6.50 -15.54
CA ASN A 27 -0.61 -7.17 -14.49
C ASN A 27 0.81 -7.52 -14.94
N GLU A 28 0.98 -8.05 -16.15
CA GLU A 28 2.31 -8.34 -16.70
C GLU A 28 3.15 -7.08 -16.92
N ARG A 29 2.53 -5.98 -17.38
CA ARG A 29 3.23 -4.69 -17.50
C ARG A 29 3.70 -4.16 -16.13
N ARG A 30 2.89 -4.30 -15.07
CA ARG A 30 3.28 -3.93 -13.70
C ARG A 30 4.41 -4.81 -13.17
N LYS A 31 4.35 -6.12 -13.35
CA LYS A 31 5.42 -7.06 -12.96
C LYS A 31 6.72 -6.74 -13.66
N TRP A 32 6.68 -6.49 -14.97
CA TRP A 32 7.86 -6.11 -15.75
C TRP A 32 8.51 -4.83 -15.20
N ALA A 33 7.71 -3.79 -14.91
CA ALA A 33 8.21 -2.55 -14.32
C ALA A 33 8.81 -2.78 -12.93
N ALA A 34 8.16 -3.58 -12.08
CA ALA A 34 8.65 -3.92 -10.75
C ALA A 34 10.01 -4.65 -10.80
N ILE A 35 10.16 -5.66 -11.66
CA ILE A 35 11.43 -6.36 -11.86
C ILE A 35 12.52 -5.38 -12.30
N ARG A 36 12.19 -4.48 -13.24
CA ARG A 36 13.14 -3.49 -13.75
C ARG A 36 13.58 -2.52 -12.65
N TYR A 37 12.67 -2.01 -11.83
CA TYR A 37 13.02 -1.16 -10.70
C TYR A 37 13.85 -1.90 -9.66
N THR A 38 13.50 -3.14 -9.31
CA THR A 38 14.29 -3.95 -8.37
C THR A 38 15.73 -4.11 -8.85
N GLN A 39 15.93 -4.36 -10.14
CA GLN A 39 17.27 -4.46 -10.74
C GLN A 39 18.02 -3.11 -10.72
N LEU A 40 17.35 -2.02 -11.09
CA LEU A 40 17.98 -0.69 -11.18
C LEU A 40 18.33 -0.10 -9.81
N PHE A 41 17.59 -0.47 -8.76
CA PHE A 41 17.89 -0.05 -7.38
C PHE A 41 18.76 -1.05 -6.62
N ALA A 42 19.20 -2.15 -7.24
CA ALA A 42 20.03 -3.14 -6.59
C ALA A 42 21.36 -2.52 -6.12
N GLY A 43 21.69 -2.70 -4.84
CA GLY A 43 22.91 -2.17 -4.24
C GLY A 43 22.88 -0.68 -3.90
N HIS A 44 21.72 -0.02 -3.96
CA HIS A 44 21.61 1.37 -3.52
C HIS A 44 21.45 1.44 -1.99
N ASP A 45 22.45 1.99 -1.29
CA ASP A 45 22.54 1.96 0.18
C ASP A 45 21.31 2.58 0.89
N ASN A 46 20.74 3.65 0.34
CA ASN A 46 19.60 4.35 0.93
C ASN A 46 18.22 3.87 0.46
N ILE A 47 18.11 2.80 -0.34
CA ILE A 47 16.83 2.33 -0.90
C ILE A 47 16.63 0.85 -0.61
N ILE A 48 15.51 0.53 0.05
CA ILE A 48 15.03 -0.84 0.20
C ILE A 48 13.86 -1.04 -0.75
N THR A 49 14.00 -2.02 -1.64
CA THR A 49 12.96 -2.44 -2.58
C THR A 49 11.94 -3.38 -1.91
N PRO A 50 10.70 -3.47 -2.43
CA PRO A 50 9.70 -4.38 -1.88
C PRO A 50 10.17 -5.83 -2.04
N LYS A 51 10.03 -6.62 -0.97
CA LYS A 51 10.33 -8.06 -1.01
C LYS A 51 9.19 -8.83 -1.62
N VAL A 52 9.51 -9.76 -2.52
CA VAL A 52 8.57 -10.75 -3.05
C VAL A 52 8.82 -12.06 -2.28
N VAL A 53 7.80 -12.57 -1.57
CA VAL A 53 7.94 -13.72 -0.65
C VAL A 53 8.08 -15.05 -1.40
N ARG A 54 7.51 -15.14 -2.61
CA ARG A 54 7.62 -16.30 -3.51
C ARG A 54 8.17 -15.84 -4.86
N ASP A 55 7.79 -16.49 -5.94
CA ASP A 55 8.11 -16.05 -7.30
C ASP A 55 7.40 -14.73 -7.66
N CYS A 56 7.75 -14.17 -8.82
CA CYS A 56 7.14 -12.96 -9.36
C CYS A 56 5.63 -13.11 -9.68
N GLN A 57 5.08 -14.33 -9.67
CA GLN A 57 3.67 -14.58 -9.90
C GLN A 57 2.83 -14.33 -8.64
N SER A 58 3.46 -14.31 -7.47
CA SER A 58 2.77 -14.05 -6.19
C SER A 58 2.30 -12.61 -5.97
N HIS A 59 2.63 -11.66 -6.87
CA HIS A 59 2.33 -10.24 -6.68
C HIS A 59 2.01 -9.51 -8.00
N VAL A 60 1.01 -8.61 -7.98
CA VAL A 60 0.54 -7.83 -9.15
C VAL A 60 1.00 -6.38 -9.18
N PHE A 61 1.66 -5.91 -8.12
CA PHE A 61 2.26 -4.57 -8.02
C PHE A 61 1.33 -3.42 -8.42
N HIS A 62 0.14 -3.35 -7.82
CA HIS A 62 -0.68 -2.13 -7.92
C HIS A 62 0.13 -0.87 -7.57
N GLN A 63 1.08 -1.02 -6.64
CA GLN A 63 2.11 -0.04 -6.32
C GLN A 63 3.46 -0.75 -6.16
N TYR A 64 4.54 -0.03 -6.47
CA TYR A 64 5.92 -0.43 -6.17
C TYR A 64 6.45 0.47 -5.06
N THR A 65 6.38 -0.03 -3.82
CA THR A 65 6.68 0.76 -2.62
C THR A 65 8.15 0.65 -2.24
N LEU A 66 8.84 1.79 -2.17
CA LEU A 66 10.21 1.90 -1.68
C LEU A 66 10.20 2.32 -0.21
N ARG A 67 11.14 1.77 0.57
CA ARG A 67 11.55 2.40 1.84
C ARG A 67 12.87 3.12 1.60
N VAL A 68 12.98 4.32 2.16
CA VAL A 68 14.17 5.15 2.05
C VAL A 68 14.86 5.22 3.41
N ILE A 69 16.17 5.04 3.44
CA ILE A 69 16.99 5.02 4.66
C ILE A 69 17.87 6.27 4.69
N ASP A 70 18.07 6.83 5.88
CA ASP A 70 18.97 7.97 6.14
C ASP A 70 18.71 9.19 5.24
N THR A 71 17.45 9.37 4.84
CA THR A 71 17.01 10.47 3.99
C THR A 71 15.57 10.86 4.29
N ASN A 72 15.16 12.05 3.84
CA ASN A 72 13.80 12.55 4.00
C ASN A 72 12.93 12.14 2.79
N ARG A 73 11.98 11.25 3.04
CA ARG A 73 11.03 10.75 2.04
C ARG A 73 10.23 11.88 1.40
N ASP A 74 9.79 12.87 2.16
CA ASP A 74 8.94 13.95 1.65
C ASP A 74 9.72 14.88 0.70
N GLU A 75 11.01 15.14 0.98
CA GLU A 75 11.89 15.87 0.06
C GLU A 75 12.16 15.08 -1.23
N LEU A 76 12.32 13.76 -1.14
CA LEU A 76 12.44 12.91 -2.34
C LEU A 76 11.18 13.00 -3.21
N VAL A 77 9.98 12.94 -2.60
CA VAL A 77 8.71 13.08 -3.34
C VAL A 77 8.63 14.42 -4.05
N LYS A 78 8.98 15.51 -3.36
CA LYS A 78 9.02 16.86 -3.95
C LYS A 78 10.00 16.94 -5.13
N HIS A 79 11.20 16.37 -4.97
CA HIS A 79 12.20 16.33 -6.03
C HIS A 79 11.73 15.57 -7.27
N LEU A 80 11.11 14.40 -7.10
CA LEU A 80 10.56 13.61 -8.19
C LEU A 80 9.41 14.33 -8.91
N GLN A 81 8.52 14.98 -8.15
CA GLN A 81 7.44 15.78 -8.72
C GLN A 81 7.94 16.97 -9.54
N GLN A 82 8.98 17.67 -9.08
CA GLN A 82 9.63 18.75 -9.83
C GLN A 82 10.22 18.27 -11.17
N LYS A 83 10.58 16.98 -11.25
CA LYS A 83 11.05 16.33 -12.48
C LYS A 83 9.93 15.68 -13.31
N GLY A 84 8.67 15.88 -12.93
CA GLY A 84 7.51 15.29 -13.61
C GLY A 84 7.38 13.78 -13.42
N ILE A 85 8.02 13.21 -12.40
CA ILE A 85 7.94 11.77 -12.09
C ILE A 85 6.82 11.54 -11.06
N PRO A 86 5.72 10.86 -11.43
CA PRO A 86 4.62 10.61 -10.52
C PRO A 86 5.03 9.67 -9.39
N CYS A 87 4.83 10.12 -8.15
CA CYS A 87 5.01 9.32 -6.95
C CYS A 87 4.08 9.85 -5.84
N GLY A 88 3.88 9.06 -4.79
CA GLY A 88 3.00 9.44 -3.70
C GLY A 88 3.23 8.65 -2.44
N VAL A 89 2.85 9.25 -1.32
CA VAL A 89 2.82 8.63 0.01
C VAL A 89 1.45 8.00 0.22
N TYR A 90 1.41 6.68 0.31
CA TYR A 90 0.18 5.94 0.55
C TYR A 90 0.06 5.60 2.03
N TYR A 91 -1.14 5.82 2.59
CA TYR A 91 -1.48 5.55 3.99
C TYR A 91 -0.53 6.21 5.01
N PRO A 92 -0.34 7.55 4.98
CA PRO A 92 0.60 8.24 5.86
C PRO A 92 0.22 8.18 7.36
N ILE A 93 -1.04 7.85 7.66
CA ILE A 93 -1.55 7.73 9.03
C ILE A 93 -2.03 6.28 9.21
N PRO A 94 -1.52 5.56 10.23
CA PRO A 94 -1.96 4.20 10.49
C PRO A 94 -3.45 4.16 10.82
N LEU A 95 -4.11 3.06 10.46
CA LEU A 95 -5.58 2.97 10.47
C LEU A 95 -6.20 3.36 11.82
N HIS A 96 -5.61 2.93 12.93
CA HIS A 96 -6.11 3.22 14.29
C HIS A 96 -5.98 4.70 14.69
N ALA A 97 -5.12 5.49 14.02
CA ALA A 97 -4.92 6.92 14.28
C ALA A 97 -5.75 7.81 13.35
N GLN A 98 -6.39 7.24 12.32
CA GLN A 98 -7.26 7.95 11.40
C GLN A 98 -8.45 8.58 12.13
N LYS A 99 -8.87 9.77 11.71
CA LYS A 99 -9.95 10.53 12.36
C LYS A 99 -11.25 9.73 12.52
N ALA A 100 -11.58 8.89 11.53
CA ALA A 100 -12.76 8.03 11.54
C ALA A 100 -12.80 7.04 12.75
N TYR A 101 -11.64 6.71 13.33
CA TYR A 101 -11.51 5.76 14.43
C TYR A 101 -11.40 6.43 15.81
N ARG A 102 -11.54 7.76 15.90
CA ARG A 102 -11.40 8.52 17.17
C ARG A 102 -12.60 8.40 18.11
N SER A 103 -13.70 7.76 17.71
CA SER A 103 -14.89 7.63 18.58
C SER A 103 -14.59 6.82 19.84
N ASP A 104 -15.21 7.20 20.97
CA ASP A 104 -15.04 6.51 22.25
C ASP A 104 -15.44 5.03 22.19
N ARG A 105 -16.40 4.69 21.32
CA ARG A 105 -16.79 3.30 21.08
C ARG A 105 -15.64 2.48 20.51
N ILE A 106 -14.96 3.00 19.49
CA ILE A 106 -13.81 2.34 18.87
C ILE A 106 -12.62 2.32 19.82
N ARG A 107 -12.38 3.42 20.56
CA ARG A 107 -11.31 3.49 21.56
C ARG A 107 -11.48 2.44 22.66
N ARG A 108 -12.69 2.26 23.20
CA ARG A 108 -13.00 1.20 24.18
C ARG A 108 -12.81 -0.19 23.60
N MET A 109 -13.20 -0.43 22.35
CA MET A 109 -13.01 -1.71 21.66
C MET A 109 -11.52 -2.06 21.49
N ILE A 110 -10.69 -1.07 21.12
CA ILE A 110 -9.23 -1.25 20.99
C ILE A 110 -8.60 -1.55 22.36
N LEU A 111 -8.95 -0.79 23.39
CA LEU A 111 -8.41 -0.98 24.75
C LEU A 111 -8.80 -2.34 25.35
N GLN A 112 -10.04 -2.78 25.15
CA GLN A 112 -10.50 -4.11 25.58
C GLN A 112 -9.77 -5.24 24.83
N TYR A 113 -9.44 -5.04 23.55
CA TYR A 113 -8.66 -6.01 22.77
C TYR A 113 -7.18 -6.06 23.20
N GLN A 114 -6.62 -4.95 23.66
CA GLN A 114 -5.26 -4.89 24.19
C GLN A 114 -5.16 -5.53 25.58
N SER A 115 -6.20 -5.43 26.42
CA SER A 115 -6.22 -6.06 27.75
C SER A 115 -6.36 -7.59 27.72
N ILE A 116 -6.82 -8.17 26.61
CA ILE A 116 -6.87 -9.63 26.40
C ILE A 116 -5.59 -10.17 25.72
N GLY A 117 -4.65 -9.29 25.35
CA GLY A 117 -3.50 -9.58 24.50
C GLY A 117 -2.16 -9.80 25.20
N GLU A 118 -2.13 -10.20 26.49
CA GLU A 118 -0.93 -10.81 27.07
C GLU A 118 -0.76 -12.25 26.53
N ARG A 119 -0.39 -12.35 25.25
CA ARG A 119 0.37 -13.48 24.65
C ARG A 119 0.65 -13.16 23.18
N GLY A 120 1.86 -12.67 22.90
CA GLY A 120 2.46 -12.66 21.57
C GLY A 120 2.91 -11.27 21.08
N ASP A 121 4.20 -10.98 21.22
CA ASP A 121 4.90 -9.81 20.68
C ASP A 121 4.57 -9.55 19.20
N PHE A 122 3.92 -8.42 18.92
CA PHE A 122 3.66 -7.93 17.56
C PHE A 122 3.73 -6.39 17.48
N THR A 123 4.69 -5.74 18.15
CA THR A 123 4.70 -4.25 18.14
C THR A 123 6.06 -3.55 18.05
N ALA A 124 7.18 -4.21 17.78
CA ALA A 124 8.46 -3.50 17.66
C ALA A 124 8.81 -3.02 16.23
N ASP A 125 8.47 -3.76 15.17
CA ASP A 125 9.02 -3.48 13.82
C ASP A 125 8.10 -2.72 12.85
N ALA A 126 6.82 -2.51 13.18
CA ALA A 126 5.86 -1.92 12.25
C ALA A 126 5.85 -0.37 12.21
N LEU A 127 6.63 0.29 13.07
CA LEU A 127 6.65 1.77 13.20
C LEU A 127 7.90 2.44 12.60
N ARG A 128 8.78 1.68 11.93
CA ARG A 128 10.00 2.20 11.28
C ARG A 128 10.11 1.87 9.78
N ALA A 129 8.97 1.77 9.08
CA ALA A 129 8.97 1.59 7.62
C ALA A 129 8.56 2.86 6.88
#